data_AF-A0A2D5H9N2-F1
#
_entry.id   AF-A0A2D5H9N2-F1
#
_cell.length_a   1.000
_cell.length_b   1.000
_cell.length_c   1.000
_cell.angle_alpha   90.00
_cell.angle_beta   90.00
_cell.angle_gamma   90.00
#
_symmetry.space_group_name_H-M   'P 1'
#
loop_
_entity.id
_entity.type
_entity.pdbx_description
1 polymer ?
#
loop_
_entity_poly.entity_id
_entity_poly.type
_entity_poly.pdbx_seq_one_letter_code
_entity_poly.pdbx_strand_id
1 'polypeptide(L)' 'MHVEFEIHGRFDVPDGTEQIDGSTNLFRLPSGEVVSVHPVIEMATALDSDDHRDLTTDEAAAIGVHLHLYDRESSLQDAE' A
#
# COMPACT_ATOMS: atom_id res chain seq x y z
N MET A 1 9.85 -15.59 -16.87
CA MET A 1 10.27 -14.17 -16.81
C MET A 1 9.38 -13.51 -15.81
N HIS A 2 9.94 -12.74 -14.89
CA HIS A 2 9.20 -12.09 -13.82
C HIS A 2 9.72 -10.67 -13.64
N VAL A 3 8.85 -9.79 -13.14
CA VAL A 3 9.19 -8.42 -12.76
C VAL A 3 9.26 -8.39 -11.25
N GLU A 4 10.43 -8.03 -10.71
CA GLU A 4 10.59 -7.76 -9.28
C GLU A 4 10.44 -6.26 -9.05
N PHE A 5 9.68 -5.89 -8.02
CA PHE A 5 9.49 -4.51 -7.59
C PHE A 5 9.56 -4.45 -6.06
N GLU A 6 9.82 -3.27 -5.53
CA GLU A 6 9.87 -3.00 -4.09
C GLU A 6 9.24 -1.63 -3.83
N ILE A 7 8.41 -1.52 -2.80
CA ILE A 7 7.76 -0.26 -2.41
C ILE A 7 8.27 0.16 -1.04
N HIS A 8 8.90 1.32 -1.01
CA HIS A 8 9.27 2.05 0.20
C HIS A 8 8.60 3.41 0.18
N GLY A 9 8.01 3.82 1.31
CA GLY A 9 7.34 5.11 1.41
C GLY A 9 7.22 5.57 2.85
N ARG A 10 6.94 6.86 3.02
CA ARG A 10 6.60 7.48 4.29
C ARG A 10 5.55 8.55 4.08
N PHE A 11 4.75 8.80 5.11
CA PHE A 11 3.89 9.98 5.21
C PHE A 11 4.03 10.51 6.63
N ASP A 12 3.96 11.83 6.78
CA ASP A 12 4.06 12.45 8.08
C ASP A 12 2.72 12.36 8.81
N VAL A 13 2.76 12.08 10.11
CA VAL A 13 1.59 12.06 10.99
C VAL A 13 1.77 13.06 12.12
N PRO A 14 0.68 13.61 12.70
CA PRO A 14 0.79 14.50 13.85
C PRO A 14 1.45 13.83 15.07
N ASP A 15 2.18 14.63 15.85
CA ASP A 15 2.76 14.22 17.13
C ASP A 15 1.71 13.61 18.06
N GLY A 16 2.04 12.48 18.70
CA GLY A 16 1.13 11.72 19.56
C GLY A 16 0.24 10.72 18.79
N THR A 17 0.51 10.49 17.50
CA THR A 17 -0.04 9.34 16.78
C THR A 17 0.50 8.04 17.38
N GLU A 18 -0.39 7.09 17.63
CA GLU A 18 -0.05 5.78 18.19
C GLU A 18 -0.41 4.67 17.20
N GLN A 19 0.44 3.64 17.09
CA GLN A 19 0.07 2.41 16.39
C GLN A 19 -0.95 1.63 17.22
N ILE A 20 -2.00 1.10 16.58
CA ILE A 20 -3.01 0.30 17.28
C ILE A 20 -2.45 -1.10 17.55
N ASP A 21 -2.46 -1.52 18.82
CA ASP A 21 -1.98 -2.84 19.26
C ASP A 21 -2.57 -3.98 18.43
N GLY A 22 -1.68 -4.87 17.98
CA GLY A 22 -2.05 -6.04 17.17
C GLY A 22 -2.32 -5.73 15.69
N SER A 23 -2.14 -4.49 15.23
CA SER A 23 -2.24 -4.12 13.82
C SER A 23 -0.94 -3.51 13.30
N THR A 24 -0.47 -3.99 12.15
CA THR A 24 0.71 -3.44 11.47
C THR A 24 0.40 -2.20 10.65
N ASN A 25 -0.86 -1.86 10.43
CA ASN A 25 -1.24 -0.87 9.41
C ASN A 25 -2.24 0.18 9.90
N LEU A 26 -2.63 0.13 11.17
CA LEU A 26 -3.58 1.06 11.76
C LEU A 26 -2.89 1.99 12.76
N PHE A 27 -3.13 3.29 12.57
CA PHE A 27 -2.56 4.36 13.38
C PHE A 27 -3.69 5.24 13.90
N ARG A 28 -3.74 5.48 15.21
CA ARG A 28 -4.71 6.38 15.84
C ARG A 28 -4.08 7.77 15.97
N LEU A 29 -4.72 8.76 15.36
CA LEU A 29 -4.32 10.15 15.46
C LEU A 29 -4.68 10.73 16.85
N PRO A 30 -4.02 11.82 17.29
CA PRO A 30 -4.35 12.50 18.54
C PRO A 30 -5.81 12.98 18.64
N SER A 31 -6.43 13.28 17.51
CA SER A 31 -7.83 13.69 17.40
C SER A 31 -8.82 12.54 17.59
N GLY A 32 -8.34 11.29 17.53
CA GLY A 32 -9.12 10.07 17.74
C GLY A 32 -9.46 9.31 16.45
N GLU A 33 -9.33 9.93 15.28
CA GLU A 33 -9.47 9.26 13.98
C GLU A 33 -8.41 8.17 13.80
N VAL A 34 -8.75 7.18 12.97
CA VAL A 34 -7.85 6.07 12.62
C VAL A 34 -7.47 6.18 11.15
N VAL A 35 -6.18 6.14 10.88
CA VAL A 35 -5.60 6.03 9.54
C VAL A 35 -5.21 4.58 9.30
N SER A 36 -5.65 4.01 8.18
CA SER A 36 -5.23 2.70 7.71
C SER A 36 -4.34 2.85 6.49
N VAL A 37 -3.18 2.21 6.50
CA VAL A 37 -2.18 2.31 5.43
C VAL A 37 -2.03 0.97 4.73
N HIS A 38 -2.38 0.91 3.46
CA HIS A 38 -2.15 -0.28 2.65
C HIS A 38 -1.36 0.14 1.42
N PRO A 39 -0.07 -0.24 1.31
CA PRO A 39 0.63 -0.14 0.04
C PRO A 39 -0.12 -0.97 -1.01
N VAL A 40 -0.56 -0.31 -2.08
CA VAL A 40 -1.25 -0.95 -3.22
C VAL A 40 -0.38 -0.86 -4.45
N ILE A 41 -0.46 -1.89 -5.28
CA ILE A 41 0.12 -1.89 -6.61
C ILE A 41 -1.02 -1.89 -7.60
N GLU A 42 -0.94 -0.94 -8.50
CA GLU A 42 -1.86 -0.77 -9.62
C GLU A 42 -1.17 -1.27 -10.88
N MET A 43 -1.95 -1.90 -11.76
CA MET A 43 -1.47 -2.45 -13.03
C MET A 43 -2.42 -2.00 -14.12
N ALA A 44 -1.88 -1.54 -15.24
CA ALA A 44 -2.66 -1.12 -16.39
C ALA A 44 -2.05 -1.66 -17.69
N THR A 45 -2.88 -1.79 -18.73
CA THR A 45 -2.48 -2.42 -20.00
C THR A 45 -2.49 -1.48 -21.19
N ALA A 46 -3.16 -0.32 -21.09
CA ALA A 46 -3.15 0.67 -22.16
C ALA A 46 -1.95 1.60 -22.02
N LEU A 47 -1.41 2.04 -23.16
CA LEU A 47 -0.25 2.94 -23.20
C LEU A 47 -0.56 4.34 -22.64
N ASP A 48 -1.84 4.69 -22.59
CA ASP A 48 -2.38 5.97 -22.13
C ASP A 48 -3.20 5.82 -20.83
N SER A 49 -3.10 4.68 -20.15
CA SER A 49 -3.66 4.52 -18.81
C SER A 49 -3.02 5.53 -17.86
N ASP A 50 -3.83 6.40 -17.26
CA ASP A 50 -3.49 7.15 -16.05
C ASP A 50 -3.90 6.35 -14.80
N ASP A 51 -3.53 6.88 -13.63
CA ASP A 51 -3.64 6.31 -12.26
C ASP A 51 -5.08 5.92 -11.82
N HIS A 52 -6.02 5.76 -12.75
CA HIS A 52 -7.45 5.53 -12.51
C HIS A 52 -8.06 4.38 -13.33
N ARG A 53 -7.29 3.69 -14.20
CA ARG A 53 -7.76 2.49 -14.92
C ARG A 53 -6.90 1.27 -14.57
N ASP A 54 -7.20 0.74 -13.41
CA ASP A 54 -6.53 -0.43 -12.86
C ASP A 54 -7.19 -1.71 -13.37
N LEU A 55 -6.35 -2.69 -13.72
CA LEU A 55 -6.78 -4.07 -13.80
C LEU A 55 -7.13 -4.57 -12.41
N THR A 56 -8.31 -5.16 -12.29
CA THR A 56 -8.59 -6.07 -11.18
C THR A 56 -7.64 -7.28 -11.24
N THR A 57 -7.47 -7.97 -10.10
CA THR A 57 -6.69 -9.22 -10.04
C THR A 57 -7.16 -10.24 -11.07
N ASP A 58 -8.47 -10.31 -11.33
CA ASP A 58 -9.06 -11.25 -12.29
C ASP A 58 -8.77 -10.86 -13.74
N GLU A 59 -8.83 -9.57 -14.08
CA GLU A 59 -8.48 -9.07 -15.41
C GLU A 59 -6.98 -9.24 -15.70
N ALA A 60 -6.12 -9.04 -14.71
CA ALA A 60 -4.69 -9.35 -14.81
C ALA A 60 -4.46 -10.85 -15.03
N ALA A 61 -5.14 -11.71 -14.27
CA ALA A 61 -5.03 -13.16 -14.42
C ALA A 61 -5.51 -13.63 -15.81
N ALA A 62 -6.54 -13.00 -16.37
CA ALA A 62 -7.07 -13.34 -17.69
C ALA A 62 -6.05 -13.13 -18.83
N ILE A 63 -5.07 -12.24 -18.64
CA ILE A 63 -3.96 -12.01 -19.58
C ILE A 63 -2.65 -12.70 -19.17
N GLY A 64 -2.69 -13.58 -18.17
CA GLY A 64 -1.53 -14.34 -17.69
C GLY A 64 -0.60 -13.55 -16.75
N VAL A 65 -1.05 -12.42 -16.21
CA VAL A 65 -0.33 -11.65 -15.19
C VAL A 65 -0.82 -12.09 -13.81
N HIS A 66 0.10 -12.57 -12.97
CA HIS A 66 -0.21 -13.02 -11.62
C HIS A 66 0.60 -12.21 -10.61
N LEU A 67 -0.11 -11.51 -9.73
CA LEU A 67 0.51 -10.69 -8.68
C LEU A 67 0.70 -11.54 -7.43
N HIS A 68 1.95 -11.66 -7.00
CA HIS A 68 2.33 -12.31 -5.75
C HIS A 68 2.92 -11.26 -4.80
N LEU A 69 2.18 -10.91 -3.74
CA LEU A 69 2.64 -9.96 -2.72
C LEU A 69 2.91 -10.74 -1.44
N TYR A 70 4.19 -10.84 -1.09
CA TYR A 70 4.66 -11.65 0.02
C TYR A 70 4.71 -10.86 1.33
N ASP A 71 5.08 -9.58 1.25
CA ASP A 71 5.21 -8.70 2.40
C ASP A 71 4.39 -7.41 2.20
N ARG A 72 3.51 -7.11 3.17
CA ARG A 72 2.79 -5.84 3.27
C ARG A 72 2.87 -5.41 4.73
N GLU A 73 3.93 -4.69 5.08
CA GLU A 73 4.11 -4.16 6.42
C GLU A 73 4.14 -2.64 6.43
N SER A 74 3.70 -2.07 7.54
CA SER A 74 3.86 -0.66 7.86
C SER A 74 4.30 -0.60 9.31
N SER A 75 5.13 0.37 9.66
CA SER A 75 5.59 0.56 11.03
C SER A 75 5.81 2.05 11.27
N LEU A 76 5.51 2.48 12.50
CA LEU A 76 5.82 3.85 12.91
C LEU A 76 7.32 3.93 13.23
N GLN A 77 7.98 4.96 12.73
CA GLN A 77 9.36 5.27 13.08
C GLN A 77 9.43 6.69 13.65
N ASP A 78 10.28 6.90 14.66
CA ASP A 78 10.56 8.23 15.18
C ASP A 78 11.26 9.08 14.12
N ALA A 79 10.95 10.38 14.07
CA ALA A 79 11.70 11.31 13.24
C ALA A 79 13.10 11.53 13.83
N GLU A 80 14.15 11.33 13.02
CA GLU A 80 15.54 11.69 13.39
C GLU A 80 15.72 13.19 13.65
#